data_AF-A0A3B4APV4-F1
#
_entry.id   AF-A0A3B4APV4-F1
#
_cell.length_a   1.000
_cell.length_b   1.000
_cell.length_c   1.000
_cell.angle_alpha   90.00
_cell.angle_beta   90.00
_cell.angle_gamma   90.00
#
_symmetry.space_group_name_H-M   'P 1'
#
loop_
_entity.id
_entity.type
_entity.pdbx_description
1 polymer ?
#
loop_
_entity_poly.entity_id
_entity_poly.type
_entity_poly.pdbx_seq_one_letter_code
_entity_poly.pdbx_strand_id
1 'polypeptide(L)'
;GLSPAFGSTSSSFVVSWVPPQAEIDGYILTYSSSEGTSEEIPLKADQSSHKLSALRPGVLYTVHVWAVRGSKASYRGGCNSWRGKNSRAEHGA
;
A
#
# COMPACT_ATOMS: atom_id res chain seq x y z
N GLY A 1 27.75 -15.68 24.97
CA GLY A 1 26.83 -15.79 23.83
C GLY A 1 25.62 -14.96 24.15
N LEU A 2 25.32 -13.95 23.33
CA LEU A 2 24.16 -13.09 23.54
C LEU A 2 22.94 -13.70 22.81
N SER A 3 21.80 -13.62 23.48
CA SER A 3 20.53 -14.31 23.22
C SER A 3 20.10 -14.39 21.75
N PRO A 4 19.42 -15.48 21.32
CA PRO A 4 18.73 -15.49 20.04
C PRO A 4 17.70 -14.36 20.06
N ALA A 5 17.70 -13.52 19.03
CA ALA A 5 16.67 -12.50 18.84
C ALA A 5 15.32 -13.20 18.62
N PHE A 6 14.62 -13.52 19.71
CA PHE A 6 13.26 -14.00 19.68
C PHE A 6 12.37 -12.88 19.11
N GLY A 7 11.98 -13.02 17.84
CA GLY A 7 10.71 -12.45 17.36
C GLY A 7 10.75 -11.28 16.38
N SER A 8 11.86 -10.98 15.71
CA SER A 8 11.86 -9.95 14.65
C SER A 8 11.69 -10.56 13.25
N THR A 9 10.69 -11.42 13.05
CA THR A 9 10.34 -11.96 11.73
C THR A 9 9.54 -10.92 10.93
N SER A 10 10.20 -9.85 10.50
CA SER A 10 9.62 -8.86 9.58
C SER A 10 9.14 -9.57 8.31
N SER A 11 7.85 -9.49 8.03
CA SER A 11 7.27 -9.95 6.78
C SER A 11 7.36 -8.87 5.70
N SER A 12 7.24 -9.29 4.45
CA SER A 12 7.15 -8.39 3.30
C SER A 12 6.17 -8.97 2.29
N PHE A 13 5.42 -8.11 1.61
CA PHE A 13 4.57 -8.53 0.51
C PHE A 13 4.65 -7.53 -0.65
N VAL A 14 4.39 -8.03 -1.86
CA VAL A 14 4.39 -7.23 -3.08
C VAL A 14 2.94 -6.95 -3.46
N VAL A 15 2.62 -5.67 -3.54
CA VAL A 15 1.34 -5.16 -4.02
C VAL A 15 1.53 -4.85 -5.50
N SER A 16 0.65 -5.36 -6.35
CA SER A 16 0.68 -5.07 -7.79
C SER A 16 -0.70 -4.62 -8.24
N TRP A 17 -0.76 -3.68 -9.18
CA TRP A 17 -2.00 -3.13 -9.72
C TRP A 17 -1.88 -2.95 -11.23
N VAL A 18 -3.03 -2.82 -11.89
CA VAL A 18 -3.10 -2.51 -13.32
C VAL A 18 -3.12 -0.99 -13.49
N PRO A 19 -2.17 -0.39 -14.22
CA PRO A 19 -2.20 1.03 -14.51
C PRO A 19 -3.47 1.44 -15.26
N PRO A 20 -4.08 2.60 -14.95
CA PRO A 20 -5.21 3.10 -15.70
C PRO A 20 -4.79 3.53 -17.11
N GLN A 21 -5.72 3.56 -18.06
CA GLN A 21 -5.48 4.10 -19.40
C GLN A 21 -5.38 5.63 -19.42
N ALA A 22 -5.89 6.29 -18.39
CA ALA A 22 -5.81 7.74 -18.24
C ALA A 22 -4.41 8.17 -17.77
N GLU A 23 -3.98 9.34 -18.21
CA GLU A 23 -2.76 9.99 -17.71
C GLU A 23 -2.94 10.39 -16.23
N ILE A 24 -1.95 10.03 -15.40
CA ILE A 24 -1.92 10.25 -13.95
C ILE A 24 -0.58 10.86 -13.57
N ASP A 25 -0.54 11.58 -12.45
CA ASP A 25 0.71 12.13 -11.90
C ASP A 25 1.41 11.13 -10.96
N GLY A 26 0.66 10.18 -10.38
CA GLY A 26 1.21 9.19 -9.48
C GLY A 26 0.16 8.27 -8.88
N TYR A 27 0.57 7.50 -7.86
CA TYR A 27 -0.33 6.74 -7.00
C TYR A 27 -0.11 7.10 -5.54
N ILE A 28 -1.13 6.84 -4.74
CA ILE A 28 -1.06 6.82 -3.29
C ILE A 28 -1.37 5.40 -2.85
N LEU A 29 -0.42 4.75 -2.18
CA LEU A 29 -0.62 3.46 -1.54
C LEU A 29 -0.89 3.71 -0.06
N THR A 30 -2.05 3.30 0.43
CA THR A 30 -2.34 3.30 1.86
C THR A 30 -2.37 1.87 2.37
N TYR A 31 -1.79 1.64 3.55
CA TYR A 31 -1.93 0.36 4.22
C TYR A 31 -2.23 0.55 5.70
N SER A 32 -3.07 -0.32 6.25
CA SER A 32 -3.41 -0.32 7.66
C SER A 32 -3.32 -1.71 8.25
N SER A 33 -2.83 -1.78 9.48
CA SER A 33 -2.85 -2.99 10.31
C SER A 33 -4.19 -3.09 11.04
N SER A 34 -4.64 -4.32 11.31
CA SER A 34 -5.78 -4.57 12.21
C SER A 34 -5.54 -4.05 13.64
N GLU A 35 -4.29 -3.75 14.00
CA GLU A 35 -3.90 -3.16 15.28
C GLU A 35 -4.04 -1.63 15.33
N GLY A 36 -4.41 -0.98 14.21
CA GLY A 36 -4.76 0.44 14.17
C GLY A 36 -3.68 1.38 13.62
N THR A 37 -2.53 0.88 13.19
CA THR A 37 -1.55 1.69 12.44
C THR A 37 -1.98 1.84 10.99
N SER A 38 -1.92 3.05 10.42
CA SER A 38 -2.15 3.32 9.00
C SER A 38 -1.08 4.24 8.43
N GLU A 39 -0.59 3.93 7.24
CA GLU A 39 0.53 4.61 6.60
C GLU A 39 0.19 4.90 5.13
N GLU A 40 0.76 5.98 4.59
CA GLU A 40 0.55 6.44 3.22
C GLU A 40 1.89 6.60 2.51
N ILE A 41 1.99 6.04 1.30
CA ILE A 41 3.20 6.04 0.49
C ILE A 41 2.88 6.65 -0.88
N PRO A 42 3.45 7.81 -1.23
CA PRO A 42 3.37 8.34 -2.58
C PRO A 42 4.27 7.55 -3.53
N LEU A 43 3.71 7.19 -4.69
CA LEU A 43 4.35 6.39 -5.73
C LEU A 43 4.27 7.11 -7.07
N LYS A 44 5.20 6.79 -7.96
CA LYS A 44 5.28 7.42 -9.29
C LYS A 44 4.27 6.82 -10.27
N ALA A 45 3.89 7.59 -11.28
CA ALA A 45 2.91 7.18 -12.30
C ALA A 45 3.33 5.95 -13.12
N ASP A 46 4.63 5.71 -13.27
CA ASP A 46 5.20 4.58 -14.00
C ASP A 46 5.22 3.26 -13.19
N GLN A 47 4.88 3.31 -11.90
CA GLN A 47 4.85 2.13 -11.05
C GLN A 47 3.55 1.33 -11.21
N SER A 48 3.71 0.01 -11.31
CA SER A 48 2.60 -0.96 -11.27
C SER A 48 2.72 -1.94 -10.11
N SER A 49 3.77 -1.81 -9.29
CA SER A 49 3.97 -2.62 -8.09
C SER A 49 4.80 -1.90 -7.03
N HIS A 50 4.63 -2.31 -5.78
CA HIS A 50 5.41 -1.84 -4.65
C HIS A 50 5.61 -2.94 -3.61
N LYS A 51 6.80 -3.02 -3.02
CA LYS A 51 7.12 -3.98 -1.96
C LYS A 51 6.99 -3.31 -0.59
N LEU A 52 5.97 -3.70 0.17
CA LEU A 52 5.88 -3.36 1.58
C LEU A 52 6.80 -4.28 2.39
N SER A 53 7.57 -3.69 3.28
CA SER A 53 8.57 -4.36 4.13
C SER A 53 8.40 -3.91 5.58
N ALA A 54 9.13 -4.53 6.52
CA ALA A 54 9.05 -4.22 7.94
C ALA A 54 7.65 -4.48 8.55
N LEU A 55 6.92 -5.46 8.00
CA LEU A 55 5.58 -5.80 8.45
C LEU A 55 5.63 -6.80 9.58
N ARG A 56 4.64 -6.74 10.48
CA ARG A 56 4.53 -7.69 11.57
C ARG A 56 3.94 -9.02 11.06
N PRO A 57 4.54 -10.16 11.41
CA PRO A 57 4.01 -11.47 11.05
C PRO A 57 2.72 -11.74 11.85
N GLY A 58 1.75 -12.41 11.22
CA GLY A 58 0.47 -12.75 11.86
C GLY A 58 -0.50 -11.57 12.01
N VAL A 59 -0.15 -10.37 11.54
CA VAL A 59 -1.03 -9.20 11.52
C VAL A 59 -1.70 -9.10 10.16
N LEU A 60 -3.01 -8.86 10.15
CA LEU A 60 -3.74 -8.62 8.93
C LEU A 60 -3.53 -7.17 8.48
N TYR A 61 -3.08 -7.02 7.23
CA TYR A 61 -2.91 -5.72 6.60
C TYR A 61 -3.96 -5.51 5.51
N THR A 62 -4.63 -4.36 5.55
CA THR A 62 -5.50 -3.88 4.48
C THR A 62 -4.71 -2.89 3.63
N VAL A 63 -4.73 -3.06 2.31
CA VAL A 63 -3.96 -2.21 1.39
C VAL A 63 -4.88 -1.65 0.32
N HIS A 64 -4.70 -0.36 0.02
CA HIS A 64 -5.38 0.33 -1.06
C HIS A 64 -4.37 1.08 -1.93
N VAL A 65 -4.66 1.15 -3.23
CA VAL A 65 -3.88 1.93 -4.18
C VAL A 65 -4.83 2.83 -4.96
N TRP A 66 -4.51 4.13 -5.00
CA TRP A 66 -5.32 5.16 -5.64
C TRP A 66 -4.47 5.86 -6.69
N ALA A 67 -4.95 5.96 -7.92
CA ALA A 67 -4.30 6.80 -8.93
C ALA A 67 -4.65 8.27 -8.68
N VAL A 68 -3.65 9.15 -8.74
CA VAL A 68 -3.83 10.58 -8.53
C VAL A 68 -3.48 11.35 -9.80
N ARG A 69 -4.29 12.37 -10.11
CA ARG A 69 -4.09 13.31 -11.21
C ARG A 69 -4.44 14.71 -10.73
N GLY A 70 -3.54 15.66 -10.99
CA GLY A 70 -3.56 17.02 -10.51
C GLY A 70 -2.89 17.17 -9.14
N SER A 71 -1.71 17.78 -9.11
CA SER A 71 -1.14 18.36 -7.89
C SER A 71 -1.76 19.74 -7.64
N LYS A 72 -2.82 19.80 -6.84
CA LYS A 72 -3.11 21.02 -6.08
C LYS A 72 -3.39 20.61 -4.65
N ALA A 73 -2.37 20.76 -3.82
CA ALA A 73 -2.53 21.09 -2.42
C ALA A 73 -3.38 22.37 -2.33
N SER A 74 -4.69 22.22 -2.41
CA SER A 74 -5.66 23.18 -1.90
C SER A 74 -6.63 22.36 -1.08
N TYR A 75 -6.39 22.38 0.22
CA TYR A 75 -7.30 21.97 1.25
C TYR A 75 -8.75 22.38 0.89
N ARG A 76 -9.63 21.37 0.85
CA ARG A 76 -11.08 21.43 0.56
C ARG A 76 -11.48 21.58 -0.91
N GLY A 77 -11.99 20.49 -1.45
CA GLY A 77 -12.83 20.46 -2.64
C GLY A 77 -13.03 19.02 -3.07
N GLY A 78 -14.24 18.50 -2.91
CA GLY A 78 -14.51 17.07 -2.98
C GLY A 78 -14.44 16.44 -4.37
N CYS A 79 -14.58 15.10 -4.31
CA CYS A 79 -15.11 14.20 -5.32
C CYS A 79 -14.17 13.71 -6.44
N ASN A 80 -13.59 12.51 -6.23
CA ASN A 80 -13.48 11.44 -7.24
C ASN A 80 -12.94 10.13 -6.61
N SER A 81 -13.78 9.44 -5.81
CA SER A 81 -13.44 8.08 -5.33
C SER A 81 -13.64 7.06 -6.45
N TRP A 82 -12.55 6.66 -7.10
CA TRP A 82 -12.52 5.46 -7.94
C TRP A 82 -12.10 4.27 -7.08
N ARG A 83 -13.01 3.30 -6.92
CA ARG A 83 -12.81 2.10 -6.11
C ARG A 83 -12.18 1.00 -6.98
N GLY A 84 -10.86 0.86 -6.92
CA GLY A 84 -10.15 -0.30 -7.51
C GLY A 84 -10.46 -1.58 -6.73
N LYS A 85 -10.76 -2.68 -7.43
CA LYS A 85 -11.21 -3.96 -6.85
C LYS A 85 -10.07 -4.69 -6.12
N ASN A 86 -10.42 -5.37 -5.01
CA ASN A 86 -9.51 -6.12 -4.15
C ASN A 86 -8.75 -7.22 -4.91
N SER A 87 -7.48 -7.44 -4.55
CA SER A 87 -6.73 -8.65 -4.89
C SER A 87 -6.35 -9.39 -3.60
N ARG A 88 -6.97 -10.55 -3.39
CA ARG A 88 -6.69 -11.52 -2.33
C ARG A 88 -5.25 -12.02 -2.46
N ALA A 89 -4.43 -11.87 -1.42
CA ALA A 89 -3.16 -12.58 -1.32
C ALA A 89 -3.43 -14.02 -0.85
N GLU A 90 -3.03 -15.01 -1.65
CA GLU A 90 -3.05 -16.41 -1.25
C GLU A 90 -1.76 -16.74 -0.47
N HIS A 91 -1.91 -17.55 0.59
CA HIS A 91 -0.81 -18.07 1.38
C HIS A 91 0.04 -19.03 0.55
N GLY A 92 1.34 -18.75 0.41
CA GLY A 92 2.35 -19.74 0.03
C GLY A 92 3.04 -20.26 1.29
N ALA A 93 3.05 -21.58 1.45
CA ALA A 93 3.67 -22.33 2.53
C ALA A 93 5.18 -22.11 2.66
#